data_AF-A0A963E0Q8-F1
#
_entry.id   AF-A0A963E0Q8-F1
#
_cell.length_a   1.000
_cell.length_b   1.000
_cell.length_c   1.000
_cell.angle_alpha   90.00
_cell.angle_beta   90.00
_cell.angle_gamma   90.00
#
_symmetry.space_group_name_H-M   'P 1'
#
loop_
_entity.id
_entity.type
_entity.pdbx_description
1 polymer ?
#
loop_
_entity_poly.entity_id
_entity_poly.type
_entity_poly.pdbx_seq_one_letter_code
_entity_poly.pdbx_strand_id
1 'polypeptide(L)'
;MKPLLLEMQAFGPFARRQVIDFRRLGDGSFFLIHGPTGSGKTTILDGLCFALFGDSSGGERDGRQMRSQHAPPELLTEVVFEFALGAERYRVERVPEQIRPARRGGGDTRQAPKAALWRLSGEGEHQQARPLATRWGEVGARVAELLGFESRQFRQVIVLPQGRFRDFLVSRSQDRERILQSLFGTEFYKRIEDALKQAANELEREAGELRTRRQALLEQAAVDGDEALATRIGEQQAGLERRRQHEREAAEEAVRREQLLAAARAADARFVEWDAACAEATTREGEAAHWQRERERLQAARRAARVLPAAERAEGLAADGDKAGAQLDAARAAAAQAAAARTAAEQALAAEQARAPEIDAAIRRQGELEALQDRVLALAETAERARLAARTRESAEAAVGKADQALADAIRARDEMLAARRQTELQAAAVDGLRAEARLRRERVEARRGLDDAERQHQAFAGADAEAGRQVDRAGRGQQAAGDNLQQVRATWAAGLAGRLAERLAAGEPCPVCGATDHPAPAAAAGESISDEALQQAEERLRAAEQQLRQCERNASDARQRLAVAKERVEAARRALADDIEVPPATLATRQTEAAARLADAEAAARQLAD
;
A
#
# COMPACT_ATOMS: atom_id res chain seq x y z
N MET A 1 -30.06 44.84 1.23
CA MET A 1 -29.16 45.88 1.77
C MET A 1 -29.93 47.19 1.85
N LYS A 2 -29.87 47.91 2.99
CA LYS A 2 -30.51 49.24 3.19
C LYS A 2 -29.41 50.30 3.43
N PRO A 3 -29.28 51.36 2.61
CA PRO A 3 -28.33 52.44 2.87
C PRO A 3 -28.77 53.23 4.11
N LEU A 4 -27.81 53.62 4.97
CA LEU A 4 -28.06 54.40 6.18
C LEU A 4 -27.44 55.80 6.09
N LEU A 5 -26.16 55.88 5.73
CA LEU A 5 -25.41 57.13 5.64
C LEU A 5 -24.41 57.04 4.50
N LEU A 6 -24.33 58.07 3.67
CA LEU A 6 -23.24 58.23 2.69
C LEU A 6 -22.58 59.58 2.90
N GLU A 7 -21.28 59.57 3.19
CA GLU A 7 -20.45 60.76 3.28
C GLU A 7 -19.44 60.74 2.14
N MET A 8 -19.33 61.86 1.43
CA MET A 8 -18.40 62.02 0.31
C MET A 8 -17.64 63.33 0.48
N GLN A 9 -16.32 63.27 0.37
CA GLN A 9 -15.44 64.43 0.46
C GLN A 9 -14.49 64.45 -0.74
N ALA A 10 -14.31 65.63 -1.34
CA ALA A 10 -13.45 65.83 -2.52
C ALA A 10 -13.67 64.76 -3.61
N PHE A 11 -14.94 64.44 -3.89
CA PHE A 11 -15.36 63.31 -4.73
C PHE A 11 -16.37 63.76 -5.82
N GLY A 12 -16.06 63.49 -7.08
CA GLY A 12 -16.85 63.94 -8.24
C GLY A 12 -17.01 65.48 -8.29
N PRO A 13 -18.22 66.03 -8.48
CA PRO A 13 -18.45 67.47 -8.41
C PRO A 13 -18.42 68.04 -6.98
N PHE A 14 -18.36 67.21 -5.94
CA PHE A 14 -18.41 67.64 -4.55
C PHE A 14 -17.02 67.95 -4.00
N ALA A 15 -16.63 69.23 -4.02
CA ALA A 15 -15.33 69.69 -3.48
C ALA A 15 -15.26 69.61 -1.95
N ARG A 16 -16.38 69.94 -1.26
CA ARG A 16 -16.51 69.92 0.20
C ARG A 16 -17.22 68.63 0.65
N ARG A 17 -17.09 68.30 1.94
CA ARG A 17 -17.81 67.18 2.56
C ARG A 17 -19.32 67.34 2.37
N GLN A 18 -19.95 66.30 1.81
CA GLN A 18 -21.39 66.15 1.68
C GLN A 18 -21.82 64.92 2.46
N VAL A 19 -22.90 65.06 3.23
CA VAL A 19 -23.44 63.98 4.06
C VAL A 19 -24.89 63.76 3.66
N ILE A 20 -25.21 62.53 3.23
CA ILE A 20 -26.54 62.09 2.86
C ILE A 20 -26.99 61.07 3.89
N ASP A 21 -27.89 61.50 4.78
CA ASP A 21 -28.47 60.65 5.81
C ASP A 21 -29.79 60.04 5.33
N PHE A 22 -29.74 58.78 4.91
CA PHE A 22 -30.92 58.03 4.44
C PHE A 22 -31.85 57.64 5.59
N ARG A 23 -31.40 57.67 6.86
CA ARG A 23 -32.25 57.38 8.02
C ARG A 23 -33.37 58.42 8.17
N ARG A 24 -33.15 59.63 7.67
CA ARG A 24 -34.15 60.71 7.63
C ARG A 24 -35.36 60.39 6.75
N LEU A 25 -35.25 59.42 5.85
CA LEU A 25 -36.34 58.96 4.99
C LEU A 25 -37.30 58.00 5.72
N GLY A 26 -36.97 57.58 6.95
CA GLY A 26 -37.80 56.67 7.77
C GLY A 26 -38.00 55.30 7.12
N ASP A 27 -39.27 54.88 7.08
CA ASP A 27 -39.70 53.61 6.47
C ASP A 27 -40.09 53.75 4.98
N GLY A 28 -39.89 54.93 4.39
CA GLY A 28 -40.10 55.14 2.95
C GLY A 28 -39.19 54.23 2.13
N SER A 29 -39.77 53.30 1.39
CA SER A 29 -39.04 52.38 0.48
C SER A 29 -38.69 53.01 -0.86
N PHE A 30 -39.28 54.17 -1.18
CA PHE A 30 -39.12 54.88 -2.45
C PHE A 30 -38.80 56.35 -2.22
N PHE A 31 -37.76 56.85 -2.89
CA PHE A 31 -37.37 58.26 -2.85
C PHE A 31 -36.78 58.68 -4.20
N LEU A 32 -36.88 59.98 -4.51
CA LEU A 32 -36.40 60.56 -5.75
C LEU A 32 -35.19 61.45 -5.50
N ILE A 33 -34.09 61.18 -6.19
CA ILE A 33 -32.94 62.09 -6.29
C ILE A 33 -33.14 62.97 -7.52
N HIS A 34 -33.59 64.21 -7.34
CA HIS A 34 -33.83 65.15 -8.44
C HIS A 34 -32.79 66.28 -8.47
N GLY A 35 -32.61 66.89 -9.64
CA GLY A 35 -31.68 68.01 -9.87
C GLY A 35 -31.31 68.16 -11.35
N PRO A 36 -30.69 69.28 -11.77
CA PRO A 36 -30.28 69.49 -13.17
C PRO A 36 -29.18 68.52 -13.60
N THR A 37 -28.97 68.34 -14.91
CA THR A 37 -27.85 67.54 -15.43
C THR A 37 -26.52 68.10 -14.91
N GLY A 38 -25.60 67.23 -14.50
CA GLY A 38 -24.33 67.64 -13.88
C GLY A 38 -24.38 67.94 -12.38
N SER A 39 -25.55 67.91 -11.74
CA SER A 39 -25.68 68.18 -10.28
C SER A 39 -25.13 67.08 -9.35
N GLY A 40 -24.42 66.07 -9.88
CA GLY A 40 -23.85 64.98 -9.08
C GLY A 40 -24.79 63.83 -8.72
N LYS A 41 -25.97 63.71 -9.34
CA LYS A 41 -26.91 62.58 -9.09
C LYS A 41 -26.25 61.22 -9.28
N THR A 42 -25.57 61.04 -10.41
CA THR A 42 -24.80 59.81 -10.69
C THR A 42 -23.63 59.65 -9.72
N THR A 43 -23.04 60.74 -9.23
CA THR A 43 -21.96 60.69 -8.24
C THR A 43 -22.42 60.10 -6.92
N ILE A 44 -23.67 60.29 -6.52
CA ILE A 44 -24.22 59.64 -5.32
C ILE A 44 -24.18 58.11 -5.49
N LEU A 45 -24.59 57.61 -6.66
CA LEU A 45 -24.51 56.18 -6.98
C LEU A 45 -23.05 55.70 -7.10
N ASP A 46 -22.18 56.52 -7.69
CA ASP A 46 -20.75 56.25 -7.75
C ASP A 46 -20.14 56.15 -6.34
N GLY A 47 -20.58 56.98 -5.39
CA GLY A 47 -20.12 56.96 -4.01
C GLY A 47 -20.49 55.67 -3.30
N LEU A 48 -21.72 55.17 -3.50
CA LEU A 48 -22.15 53.88 -2.96
C LEU A 48 -21.30 52.73 -3.53
N CYS A 49 -21.15 52.66 -4.85
CA CYS A 49 -20.36 51.62 -5.50
C CYS A 49 -18.88 51.71 -5.12
N PHE A 50 -18.33 52.92 -5.04
CA PHE A 50 -16.95 53.17 -4.67
C PHE A 50 -16.69 52.74 -3.23
N ALA A 51 -17.54 53.12 -2.27
CA ALA A 51 -17.39 52.72 -0.88
C ALA A 51 -17.38 51.18 -0.75
N LEU A 52 -18.32 50.49 -1.38
CA LEU A 52 -18.43 49.04 -1.31
C LEU A 52 -17.26 48.32 -2.01
N PHE A 53 -17.02 48.64 -3.28
CA PHE A 53 -16.16 47.83 -4.15
C PHE A 53 -14.86 48.52 -4.60
N GLY A 54 -14.73 49.83 -4.42
CA GLY A 54 -13.56 50.61 -4.84
C GLY A 54 -13.65 51.22 -6.24
N ASP A 55 -14.78 51.05 -6.93
CA ASP A 55 -14.96 51.42 -8.34
C ASP A 55 -16.27 52.21 -8.58
N SER A 56 -16.36 53.02 -9.64
CA SER A 56 -17.55 53.83 -9.98
C SER A 56 -18.80 53.04 -10.40
N SER A 57 -20.01 53.61 -10.34
CA SER A 57 -21.27 52.89 -10.69
C SER A 57 -21.35 52.46 -12.17
N GLY A 58 -20.64 53.16 -13.06
CA GLY A 58 -20.47 52.76 -14.47
C GLY A 58 -19.29 51.81 -14.71
N GLY A 59 -18.41 51.55 -13.75
CA GLY A 59 -17.25 50.67 -13.94
C GLY A 59 -16.22 51.12 -14.99
N GLU A 60 -16.34 52.33 -15.52
CA GLU A 60 -15.41 52.93 -16.50
C GLU A 60 -14.32 53.75 -15.81
N ARG A 61 -14.58 54.23 -14.59
CA ARG A 61 -13.67 55.05 -13.79
C ARG A 61 -13.23 54.31 -12.53
N ASP A 62 -11.92 54.30 -12.30
CA ASP A 62 -11.27 53.85 -11.06
C ASP A 62 -11.33 54.99 -10.02
N GLY A 63 -11.24 54.65 -8.73
CA GLY A 63 -11.30 55.57 -7.60
C GLY A 63 -10.34 56.76 -7.67
N ARG A 64 -9.19 56.60 -8.34
CA ARG A 64 -8.22 57.68 -8.59
C ARG A 64 -8.80 58.82 -9.43
N GLN A 65 -9.66 58.47 -10.39
CA GLN A 65 -10.28 59.41 -11.33
C GLN A 65 -11.52 60.10 -10.75
N MET A 66 -11.91 59.72 -9.53
CA MET A 66 -13.10 60.25 -8.87
C MET A 66 -12.79 61.45 -7.94
N ARG A 67 -11.54 61.88 -7.81
CA ARG A 67 -11.18 63.09 -7.06
C ARG A 67 -11.78 64.33 -7.71
N SER A 68 -12.38 65.21 -6.90
CA SER A 68 -12.90 66.49 -7.37
C SER A 68 -11.76 67.46 -7.74
N GLN A 69 -11.81 68.02 -8.94
CA GLN A 69 -10.84 69.03 -9.40
C GLN A 69 -10.99 70.39 -8.69
N HIS A 70 -12.14 70.63 -8.05
CA HIS A 70 -12.43 71.86 -7.33
C HIS A 70 -12.06 71.77 -5.83
N ALA A 71 -11.52 70.63 -5.36
CA ALA A 71 -11.12 70.44 -3.98
C ALA A 71 -9.70 70.97 -3.72
N PRO A 72 -9.43 71.58 -2.54
CA PRO A 72 -8.08 71.98 -2.14
C PRO A 72 -7.09 70.79 -2.20
N PRO A 73 -5.84 71.01 -2.65
CA PRO A 73 -4.84 69.94 -2.75
C PRO A 73 -4.60 69.17 -1.45
N GLU A 74 -4.75 69.83 -0.30
CA GLU A 74 -4.51 69.24 1.03
C GLU A 74 -5.67 68.36 1.51
N LEU A 75 -6.87 68.59 0.97
CA LEU A 75 -8.09 67.88 1.37
C LEU A 75 -8.11 66.49 0.72
N LEU A 76 -8.14 65.44 1.54
CA LEU A 76 -8.21 64.06 1.05
C LEU A 76 -9.60 63.77 0.46
N THR A 77 -9.59 63.06 -0.66
CA THR A 77 -10.76 62.36 -1.18
C THR A 77 -11.06 61.16 -0.28
N GLU A 78 -12.27 61.09 0.23
CA GLU A 78 -12.72 60.05 1.15
C GLU A 78 -14.21 59.79 0.94
N VAL A 79 -14.61 58.52 1.05
CA VAL A 79 -16.01 58.12 1.05
C VAL A 79 -16.27 57.18 2.21
N VAL A 80 -17.28 57.50 3.02
CA VAL A 80 -17.77 56.66 4.12
C VAL A 80 -19.19 56.25 3.80
N PHE A 81 -19.48 54.96 3.92
CA PHE A 81 -20.81 54.42 3.70
C PHE A 81 -21.22 53.50 4.85
N GLU A 82 -22.36 53.79 5.45
CA GLU A 82 -23.02 52.93 6.43
C GLU A 82 -24.26 52.29 5.83
N PHE A 83 -24.42 50.98 6.03
CA PHE A 83 -25.55 50.21 5.51
C PHE A 83 -25.97 49.10 6.46
N ALA A 84 -27.20 48.62 6.29
CA ALA A 84 -27.74 47.48 7.03
C ALA A 84 -27.97 46.25 6.13
N LEU A 85 -27.66 45.07 6.67
CA LEU A 85 -28.01 43.75 6.14
C LEU A 85 -28.84 43.02 7.20
N GLY A 86 -30.16 42.98 7.02
CA GLY A 86 -31.06 42.52 8.09
C GLY A 86 -30.95 43.43 9.31
N ALA A 87 -30.71 42.85 10.49
CA ALA A 87 -30.52 43.58 11.74
C ALA A 87 -29.09 44.16 11.91
N GLU A 88 -28.13 43.71 11.10
CA GLU A 88 -26.73 44.04 11.26
C GLU A 88 -26.34 45.32 10.52
N ARG A 89 -25.52 46.16 11.16
CA ARG A 89 -25.04 47.43 10.60
C ARG A 89 -23.54 47.36 10.30
N TYR A 90 -23.15 47.94 9.18
CA TYR A 90 -21.78 47.95 8.69
C TYR A 90 -21.38 49.35 8.28
N ARG A 91 -20.09 49.66 8.46
CA ARG A 91 -19.46 50.90 7.97
C ARG A 91 -18.28 50.54 7.10
N VAL A 92 -18.20 51.14 5.92
CA VAL A 92 -17.03 51.06 5.03
C VAL A 92 -16.48 52.45 4.82
N GLU A 93 -15.18 52.60 4.99
CA GLU A 93 -14.44 53.83 4.69
C GLU A 93 -13.40 53.51 3.62
N ARG A 94 -13.32 54.37 2.60
CA ARG A 94 -12.30 54.28 1.55
C ARG A 94 -11.69 55.63 1.24
N VAL A 95 -10.37 55.61 1.17
CA VAL A 95 -9.53 56.70 0.68
C VAL A 95 -8.81 56.17 -0.56
N PRO A 96 -9.15 56.63 -1.77
CA PRO A 96 -8.45 56.22 -2.97
C PRO A 96 -7.00 56.71 -2.93
N GLU A 97 -6.19 56.06 -3.75
CA GLU A 97 -4.86 56.57 -4.03
C GLU A 97 -4.95 57.95 -4.68
N GLN A 98 -4.17 58.91 -4.17
CA GLN A 98 -4.19 60.29 -4.64
C GLN A 98 -2.88 61.00 -4.36
N ILE A 99 -2.59 62.04 -5.13
CA ILE A 99 -1.47 62.95 -4.90
C ILE A 99 -1.96 64.08 -3.99
N ARG A 100 -1.16 64.44 -2.99
CA ARG A 100 -1.42 65.58 -2.10
C ARG A 100 -0.13 66.33 -1.78
N PRO A 101 -0.16 67.59 -1.34
CA PRO A 101 1.01 68.28 -0.84
C PRO A 101 1.66 67.54 0.35
N ALA A 102 2.98 67.49 0.36
CA ALA A 102 3.76 66.95 1.46
C ALA A 102 3.60 67.84 2.70
N ARG A 103 3.41 67.21 3.88
CA ARG A 103 3.27 67.94 5.16
C ARG A 103 4.55 68.68 5.58
N ARG A 104 5.70 68.34 4.99
CA ARG A 104 7.02 68.92 5.26
C ARG A 104 7.81 68.93 3.94
N GLY A 105 8.48 70.03 3.63
CA GLY A 105 9.48 70.10 2.53
C GLY A 105 9.04 70.72 1.21
N GLY A 106 7.76 71.06 1.03
CA GLY A 106 7.25 71.53 -0.29
C GLY A 106 7.22 70.41 -1.33
N GLY A 107 6.28 70.46 -2.26
CA GLY A 107 6.08 69.42 -3.27
C GLY A 107 5.02 68.38 -2.92
N ASP A 108 4.84 67.41 -3.80
CA ASP A 108 3.75 66.44 -3.78
C ASP A 108 4.17 65.07 -3.21
N THR A 109 3.25 64.41 -2.52
CA THR A 109 3.42 63.05 -1.97
C THR A 109 2.24 62.16 -2.35
N ARG A 110 2.53 60.86 -2.57
CA ARG A 110 1.52 59.85 -2.91
C ARG A 110 0.87 59.30 -1.65
N GLN A 111 -0.43 59.55 -1.48
CA GLN A 111 -1.25 58.90 -0.48
C GLN A 111 -1.63 57.50 -0.97
N ALA A 112 -1.11 56.46 -0.30
CA ALA A 112 -1.51 55.07 -0.57
C ALA A 112 -3.01 54.86 -0.29
N PRO A 113 -3.68 53.97 -1.05
CA PRO A 113 -5.10 53.69 -0.85
C PRO A 113 -5.34 53.06 0.52
N LYS A 114 -6.42 53.46 1.18
CA LYS A 114 -6.86 52.88 2.46
C LYS A 114 -8.30 52.43 2.34
N ALA A 115 -8.62 51.31 2.96
CA ALA A 115 -9.98 50.85 3.13
C ALA A 115 -10.12 50.17 4.47
N ALA A 116 -11.27 50.35 5.12
CA ALA A 116 -11.61 49.58 6.30
C ALA A 116 -13.12 49.33 6.36
N LEU A 117 -13.47 48.14 6.84
CA LEU A 117 -14.83 47.66 7.02
C LEU A 117 -15.01 47.30 8.49
N TRP A 118 -16.06 47.81 9.10
CA TRP A 118 -16.44 47.52 10.48
C TRP A 118 -17.87 47.00 10.55
N ARG A 119 -18.11 46.12 11.52
CA ARG A 119 -19.45 45.81 12.02
C ARG A 119 -19.75 46.73 13.19
N LEU A 120 -20.90 47.40 13.14
CA LEU A 120 -21.36 48.31 14.17
C LEU A 120 -22.35 47.56 15.08
N SER A 121 -22.16 47.67 16.39
CA SER A 121 -23.04 47.09 17.41
C SER A 121 -23.39 48.14 18.46
N GLY A 122 -24.65 48.16 18.92
CA GLY A 122 -25.17 49.19 19.82
C GLY A 122 -25.71 50.43 19.09
N GLU A 123 -26.36 51.32 19.85
CA GLU A 123 -26.95 52.58 19.36
C GLU A 123 -26.45 53.78 20.17
N GLY A 124 -26.36 54.95 19.53
CA GLY A 124 -25.95 56.21 20.19
C GLY A 124 -24.49 56.20 20.67
N GLU A 125 -24.25 56.72 21.88
CA GLU A 125 -22.92 56.87 22.48
C GLU A 125 -22.23 55.54 22.85
N HIS A 126 -22.96 54.41 22.85
CA HIS A 126 -22.42 53.07 23.14
C HIS A 126 -22.13 52.25 21.87
N GLN A 127 -22.03 52.89 20.71
CA GLN A 127 -21.72 52.22 19.45
C GLN A 127 -20.30 51.65 19.45
N GLN A 128 -20.18 50.33 19.38
CA GLN A 128 -18.92 49.61 19.24
C GLN A 128 -18.68 49.27 17.78
N ALA A 129 -17.48 49.56 17.27
CA ALA A 129 -17.07 49.25 15.91
C ALA A 129 -16.03 48.10 15.92
N ARG A 130 -16.44 46.90 15.51
CA ARG A 130 -15.53 45.76 15.37
C ARG A 130 -14.96 45.73 13.95
N PRO A 131 -13.63 45.86 13.77
CA PRO A 131 -13.03 45.77 12.43
C PRO A 131 -13.20 44.36 11.85
N LEU A 132 -13.63 44.28 10.60
CA LEU A 132 -13.76 43.04 9.83
C LEU A 132 -12.66 42.89 8.77
N ALA A 133 -12.20 44.00 8.20
CA ALA A 133 -11.08 44.05 7.24
C ALA A 133 -10.49 45.47 7.20
N THR A 134 -9.18 45.60 7.01
CA THR A 134 -8.47 46.90 6.99
C THR A 134 -7.52 47.09 5.80
N ARG A 135 -7.52 46.14 4.85
CA ARG A 135 -6.76 46.24 3.60
C ARG A 135 -7.70 46.37 2.41
N TRP A 136 -7.28 47.12 1.39
CA TRP A 136 -8.10 47.43 0.20
C TRP A 136 -8.75 46.19 -0.45
N GLY A 137 -7.95 45.17 -0.74
CA GLY A 137 -8.44 43.92 -1.36
C GLY A 137 -9.30 43.08 -0.42
N GLU A 138 -8.89 42.95 0.85
CA GLU A 138 -9.64 42.20 1.87
C GLU A 138 -11.03 42.81 2.12
N VAL A 139 -11.13 44.14 2.16
CA VAL A 139 -12.42 44.84 2.29
C VAL A 139 -13.31 44.55 1.09
N GLY A 140 -12.78 44.56 -0.14
CA GLY A 140 -13.54 44.22 -1.35
C GLY A 140 -14.08 42.78 -1.31
N ALA A 141 -13.24 41.81 -0.98
CA ALA A 141 -13.62 40.41 -0.87
C ALA A 141 -14.67 40.19 0.24
N ARG A 142 -14.49 40.82 1.40
CA ARG A 142 -15.41 40.70 2.54
C ARG A 142 -16.76 41.35 2.27
N VAL A 143 -16.78 42.49 1.56
CA VAL A 143 -18.03 43.11 1.11
C VAL A 143 -18.75 42.23 0.09
N ALA A 144 -18.05 41.62 -0.85
CA ALA A 144 -18.65 40.70 -1.83
C ALA A 144 -19.26 39.46 -1.14
N GLU A 145 -18.57 38.90 -0.16
CA GLU A 145 -19.07 37.78 0.66
C GLU A 145 -20.31 38.18 1.48
N LEU A 146 -20.30 39.35 2.11
CA LEU A 146 -21.44 39.85 2.91
C LEU A 146 -22.68 40.14 2.05
N LEU A 147 -22.48 40.69 0.85
CA LEU A 147 -23.58 41.07 -0.04
C LEU A 147 -24.05 39.91 -0.93
N GLY A 148 -23.22 38.88 -1.14
CA GLY A 148 -23.46 37.82 -2.12
C GLY A 148 -23.29 38.26 -3.57
N PHE A 149 -22.69 39.44 -3.81
CA PHE A 149 -22.53 40.01 -5.15
C PHE A 149 -21.13 40.60 -5.32
N GLU A 150 -20.52 40.32 -6.46
CA GLU A 150 -19.37 41.08 -6.93
C GLU A 150 -19.79 42.46 -7.46
N SER A 151 -18.84 43.38 -7.58
CA SER A 151 -19.03 44.75 -8.09
C SER A 151 -19.87 44.81 -9.37
N ARG A 152 -19.58 43.92 -10.34
CA ARG A 152 -20.31 43.84 -11.62
C ARG A 152 -21.75 43.40 -11.44
N GLN A 153 -21.99 42.35 -10.64
CA GLN A 153 -23.33 41.81 -10.37
C GLN A 153 -24.18 42.83 -9.58
N PHE A 154 -23.58 43.50 -8.60
CA PHE A 154 -24.24 44.55 -7.82
C PHE A 154 -24.77 45.70 -8.71
N ARG A 155 -24.01 46.11 -9.73
CA ARG A 155 -24.41 47.11 -10.74
C ARG A 155 -25.39 46.60 -11.81
N GLN A 156 -25.68 45.31 -11.83
CA GLN A 156 -26.66 44.73 -12.74
C GLN A 156 -28.00 44.49 -12.03
N VAL A 157 -27.95 44.28 -10.71
CA VAL A 157 -29.11 43.86 -9.90
C VAL A 157 -29.62 44.95 -8.95
N ILE A 158 -28.72 45.69 -8.29
CA ILE A 158 -29.09 46.60 -7.18
C ILE A 158 -29.03 48.07 -7.61
N VAL A 159 -27.95 48.48 -8.27
CA VAL A 159 -27.87 49.79 -8.91
C VAL A 159 -28.08 49.54 -10.40
N LEU A 160 -29.04 50.22 -11.02
CA LEU A 160 -29.27 50.14 -12.47
C LEU A 160 -28.78 51.43 -13.13
N PRO A 161 -27.52 51.49 -13.61
CA PRO A 161 -27.03 52.65 -14.34
C PRO A 161 -27.84 52.85 -15.61
N GLN A 162 -28.03 54.12 -15.98
CA GLN A 162 -28.76 54.50 -17.18
C GLN A 162 -28.21 53.76 -18.42
N GLY A 163 -29.06 53.03 -19.15
CA GLY A 163 -28.71 52.32 -20.38
C GLY A 163 -28.17 50.89 -20.22
N ARG A 164 -27.79 50.45 -19.00
CA ARG A 164 -27.11 49.16 -18.78
C ARG A 164 -28.01 47.98 -18.43
N PHE A 165 -29.27 48.22 -18.08
CA PHE A 165 -30.25 47.14 -17.88
C PHE A 165 -30.46 46.31 -19.17
N ARG A 166 -30.30 46.95 -20.34
CA ARG A 166 -30.34 46.27 -21.65
C ARG A 166 -29.31 45.15 -21.73
N ASP A 167 -28.12 45.31 -21.15
CA ASP A 167 -27.05 44.32 -21.26
C ASP A 167 -27.42 43.01 -20.55
N PHE A 168 -28.21 43.08 -19.47
CA PHE A 168 -28.77 41.89 -18.81
C PHE A 168 -29.87 41.22 -19.67
N LEU A 169 -30.75 42.01 -20.29
CA LEU A 169 -31.80 41.49 -21.18
C LEU A 169 -31.26 40.85 -22.46
N VAL A 170 -30.09 41.30 -22.92
CA VAL A 170 -29.44 40.85 -24.17
C VAL A 170 -28.32 39.83 -23.92
N SER A 171 -27.97 39.55 -22.66
CA SER A 171 -26.91 38.59 -22.32
C SER A 171 -27.22 37.18 -22.84
N ARG A 172 -26.17 36.42 -23.20
CA ARG A 172 -26.30 35.02 -23.62
C ARG A 172 -26.87 34.18 -22.48
N SER A 173 -27.53 33.06 -22.82
CA SER A 173 -28.17 32.19 -21.83
C SER A 173 -27.21 31.76 -20.72
N GLN A 174 -25.96 31.42 -21.05
CA GLN A 174 -24.93 31.05 -20.06
C GLN A 174 -24.56 32.20 -19.10
N ASP A 175 -24.44 33.42 -19.61
CA ASP A 175 -24.12 34.59 -18.77
C ASP A 175 -25.29 34.94 -17.85
N ARG A 176 -26.51 34.81 -18.36
CA ARG A 176 -27.73 35.00 -17.57
C ARG A 176 -27.88 33.93 -16.49
N GLU A 177 -27.63 32.68 -16.84
CA GLU A 177 -27.67 31.54 -15.94
C GLU A 177 -26.73 31.76 -14.75
N ARG A 178 -25.48 32.18 -14.98
CA ARG A 178 -24.53 32.48 -13.89
C ARG A 178 -25.02 33.58 -12.95
N ILE A 179 -25.58 34.67 -13.49
CA ILE A 179 -26.11 35.77 -12.67
C ILE A 179 -27.31 35.29 -11.84
N LEU A 180 -28.22 34.52 -12.44
CA LEU A 180 -29.39 33.98 -11.76
C LEU A 180 -29.01 32.92 -10.72
N GLN A 181 -27.99 32.11 -10.99
CA GLN A 181 -27.46 31.14 -10.04
C GLN A 181 -26.99 31.83 -8.78
N SER A 182 -26.20 32.90 -8.88
CA SER A 182 -25.77 33.67 -7.71
C SER A 182 -26.89 34.47 -7.06
N LEU A 183 -27.87 34.95 -7.84
CA LEU A 183 -29.02 35.66 -7.27
C LEU A 183 -29.90 34.75 -6.41
N PHE A 184 -30.11 33.51 -6.85
CA PHE A 184 -30.97 32.54 -6.17
C PHE A 184 -30.21 31.53 -5.31
N GLY A 185 -28.88 31.62 -5.24
CA GLY A 185 -28.03 30.72 -4.47
C GLY A 185 -28.05 29.26 -4.96
N THR A 186 -28.19 29.05 -6.27
CA THR A 186 -28.34 27.71 -6.86
C THR A 186 -27.03 27.09 -7.36
N GLU A 187 -25.88 27.68 -7.04
CA GLU A 187 -24.55 27.12 -7.40
C GLU A 187 -24.32 25.71 -6.83
N PHE A 188 -24.96 25.39 -5.72
CA PHE A 188 -24.92 24.06 -5.11
C PHE A 188 -25.41 22.96 -6.06
N TYR A 189 -26.49 23.21 -6.81
CA TYR A 189 -27.03 22.23 -7.77
C TYR A 189 -26.06 21.99 -8.92
N LYS A 190 -25.37 23.05 -9.37
CA LYS A 190 -24.36 22.94 -10.42
C LYS A 190 -23.17 22.08 -9.98
N ARG A 191 -22.73 22.23 -8.73
CA ARG A 191 -21.68 21.38 -8.15
C ARG A 191 -22.07 19.91 -8.08
N ILE A 192 -23.34 19.59 -7.79
CA ILE A 192 -23.83 18.21 -7.81
C ILE A 192 -23.81 17.66 -9.23
N GLU A 193 -24.34 18.41 -10.20
CA GLU A 193 -24.35 18.00 -11.61
C GLU A 193 -22.94 17.67 -12.11
N ASP A 194 -21.98 18.55 -11.83
CA ASP A 194 -20.59 18.38 -12.27
C ASP A 194 -19.93 17.17 -11.60
N ALA A 195 -20.20 16.92 -10.31
CA ALA A 195 -19.70 15.74 -9.60
C ALA A 195 -20.28 14.43 -10.16
N LEU A 196 -21.59 14.40 -10.44
CA LEU A 196 -22.24 13.24 -11.06
C LEU A 196 -21.70 12.96 -12.47
N LYS A 197 -21.46 14.02 -13.24
CA LYS A 197 -20.88 13.90 -14.59
C LYS A 197 -19.46 13.33 -14.56
N GLN A 198 -18.65 13.73 -13.59
CA GLN A 198 -17.31 13.17 -13.39
C GLN A 198 -17.38 11.67 -13.04
N ALA A 199 -18.22 11.29 -12.08
CA ALA A 199 -18.40 9.89 -11.69
C ALA A 199 -18.90 9.01 -12.86
N ALA A 200 -19.83 9.52 -13.67
CA ALA A 200 -20.33 8.81 -14.85
C ALA A 200 -19.23 8.56 -15.88
N ASN A 201 -18.39 9.57 -16.17
CA ASN A 201 -17.29 9.44 -17.11
C ASN A 201 -16.22 8.43 -16.63
N GLU A 202 -15.94 8.39 -15.32
CA GLU A 202 -15.01 7.42 -14.74
C GLU A 202 -15.52 5.98 -14.89
N LEU A 203 -16.80 5.74 -14.56
CA LEU A 203 -17.44 4.43 -14.73
C LEU A 203 -17.48 4.00 -16.20
N GLU A 204 -17.72 4.92 -17.13
CA GLU A 204 -17.72 4.62 -18.56
C GLU A 204 -16.33 4.21 -19.06
N ARG A 205 -15.28 4.87 -18.57
CA ARG A 205 -13.88 4.51 -18.88
C ARG A 205 -13.54 3.11 -18.34
N GLU A 206 -13.87 2.82 -17.08
CA GLU A 206 -13.63 1.51 -16.48
C GLU A 206 -14.39 0.39 -17.20
N ALA A 207 -15.66 0.62 -17.54
CA ALA A 207 -16.45 -0.32 -18.31
C ALA A 207 -15.83 -0.57 -19.71
N GLY A 208 -15.30 0.46 -20.36
CA GLY A 208 -14.58 0.36 -21.62
C GLY A 208 -13.29 -0.48 -21.53
N GLU A 209 -12.50 -0.27 -20.48
CA GLU A 209 -11.28 -1.06 -20.21
C GLU A 209 -11.60 -2.53 -19.91
N LEU A 210 -12.63 -2.79 -19.11
CA LEU A 210 -13.09 -4.15 -18.80
C LEU A 210 -13.63 -4.86 -20.05
N ARG A 211 -14.37 -4.18 -20.92
CA ARG A 211 -14.83 -4.74 -22.20
C ARG A 211 -13.67 -5.11 -23.11
N THR A 212 -12.70 -4.22 -23.26
CA THR A 212 -11.49 -4.46 -24.07
C THR A 212 -10.70 -5.64 -23.51
N ARG A 213 -10.51 -5.70 -22.18
CA ARG A 213 -9.81 -6.81 -21.52
C ARG A 213 -10.55 -8.14 -21.69
N ARG A 214 -11.88 -8.15 -21.53
CA ARG A 214 -12.71 -9.34 -21.78
C ARG A 214 -12.53 -9.83 -23.22
N GLN A 215 -12.60 -8.94 -24.19
CA GLN A 215 -12.41 -9.27 -25.60
C GLN A 215 -11.03 -9.89 -25.86
N ALA A 216 -9.96 -9.29 -25.34
CA ALA A 216 -8.60 -9.83 -25.48
C ALA A 216 -8.42 -11.22 -24.87
N LEU A 217 -9.05 -11.48 -23.72
CA LEU A 217 -9.01 -12.81 -23.07
C LEU A 217 -9.79 -13.86 -23.88
N LEU A 218 -10.95 -13.49 -24.44
CA LEU A 218 -11.73 -14.36 -25.31
C LEU A 218 -10.96 -14.69 -26.61
N GLU A 219 -10.29 -13.72 -27.21
CA GLU A 219 -9.42 -13.90 -28.37
C GLU A 219 -8.22 -14.81 -28.08
N GLN A 220 -7.55 -14.64 -26.93
CA GLN A 220 -6.48 -15.55 -26.48
C GLN A 220 -6.96 -16.99 -26.31
N ALA A 221 -8.19 -17.17 -25.81
CA ALA A 221 -8.83 -18.47 -25.69
C ALA A 221 -9.40 -19.00 -27.02
N ALA A 222 -9.31 -18.21 -28.10
CA ALA A 222 -9.85 -18.50 -29.43
C ALA A 222 -11.34 -18.90 -29.36
N VAL A 223 -12.14 -18.09 -28.67
CA VAL A 223 -13.58 -18.29 -28.48
C VAL A 223 -14.34 -16.99 -28.65
N ASP A 224 -15.47 -17.05 -29.36
CA ASP A 224 -16.30 -15.90 -29.67
C ASP A 224 -17.38 -15.70 -28.60
N GLY A 225 -16.96 -15.31 -27.41
CA GLY A 225 -17.87 -14.99 -26.29
C GLY A 225 -17.91 -16.03 -25.18
N ASP A 226 -18.64 -15.67 -24.12
CA ASP A 226 -18.64 -16.43 -22.85
C ASP A 226 -19.32 -17.80 -23.01
N GLU A 227 -20.31 -17.92 -23.88
CA GLU A 227 -21.02 -19.18 -24.14
C GLU A 227 -20.13 -20.18 -24.91
N ALA A 228 -19.37 -19.68 -25.90
CA ALA A 228 -18.35 -20.47 -26.60
C ALA A 228 -17.21 -20.89 -25.66
N LEU A 229 -16.79 -20.00 -24.75
CA LEU A 229 -15.80 -20.32 -23.70
C LEU A 229 -16.30 -21.43 -22.77
N ALA A 230 -17.54 -21.33 -22.27
CA ALA A 230 -18.14 -22.33 -21.41
C ALA A 230 -18.23 -23.70 -22.11
N THR A 231 -18.64 -23.71 -23.38
CA THR A 231 -18.67 -24.92 -24.21
C THR A 231 -17.28 -25.55 -24.33
N ARG A 232 -16.25 -24.76 -24.66
CA ARG A 232 -14.87 -25.23 -24.81
C ARG A 232 -14.30 -25.77 -23.49
N ILE A 233 -14.60 -25.14 -22.36
CA ILE A 233 -14.23 -25.65 -21.04
C ILE A 233 -14.87 -27.03 -20.80
N GLY A 234 -16.17 -27.18 -21.08
CA GLY A 234 -16.88 -28.45 -20.96
C GLY A 234 -16.27 -29.55 -21.83
N GLU A 235 -15.94 -29.25 -23.08
CA GLU A 235 -15.28 -30.20 -24.00
C GLU A 235 -13.89 -30.63 -23.49
N GLN A 236 -13.09 -29.69 -22.99
CA GLN A 236 -11.76 -29.98 -22.43
C GLN A 236 -11.87 -30.80 -21.14
N GLN A 237 -12.82 -30.49 -20.27
CA GLN A 237 -13.09 -31.27 -19.06
C GLN A 237 -13.51 -32.70 -19.41
N ALA A 238 -14.45 -32.88 -20.33
CA ALA A 238 -14.84 -34.21 -20.81
C ALA A 238 -13.69 -34.96 -21.51
N GLY A 239 -12.81 -34.25 -22.21
CA GLY A 239 -11.59 -34.81 -22.78
C GLY A 239 -10.59 -35.28 -21.72
N LEU A 240 -10.39 -34.48 -20.66
CA LEU A 240 -9.54 -34.81 -19.53
C LEU A 240 -10.07 -36.03 -18.76
N GLU A 241 -11.38 -36.08 -18.52
CA GLU A 241 -12.06 -37.20 -17.86
C GLU A 241 -11.82 -38.51 -18.63
N ARG A 242 -12.01 -38.48 -19.96
CA ARG A 242 -11.74 -39.63 -20.84
C ARG A 242 -10.27 -40.07 -20.79
N ARG A 243 -9.32 -39.13 -20.79
CA ARG A 243 -7.87 -39.45 -20.68
C ARG A 243 -7.54 -40.08 -19.33
N ARG A 244 -8.09 -39.56 -18.23
CA ARG A 244 -7.92 -40.13 -16.88
C ARG A 244 -8.50 -41.54 -16.79
N GLN A 245 -9.65 -41.78 -17.41
CA GLN A 245 -10.23 -43.11 -17.44
C GLN A 245 -9.33 -44.09 -18.21
N HIS A 246 -8.85 -43.70 -19.40
CA HIS A 246 -7.93 -44.54 -20.17
C HIS A 246 -6.60 -44.80 -19.43
N GLU A 247 -6.09 -43.82 -18.67
CA GLU A 247 -4.90 -43.99 -17.82
C GLU A 247 -5.15 -45.02 -16.69
N ARG A 248 -6.33 -44.99 -16.06
CA ARG A 248 -6.71 -45.99 -15.04
C ARG A 248 -6.81 -47.38 -15.64
N GLU A 249 -7.50 -47.53 -16.77
CA GLU A 249 -7.64 -48.81 -17.47
C GLU A 249 -6.26 -49.36 -17.88
N ALA A 250 -5.36 -48.51 -18.37
CA ALA A 250 -4.00 -48.92 -18.70
C ALA A 250 -3.18 -49.34 -17.47
N ALA A 251 -3.35 -48.67 -16.33
CA ALA A 251 -2.70 -49.03 -15.08
C ALA A 251 -3.20 -50.37 -14.52
N GLU A 252 -4.52 -50.60 -14.55
CA GLU A 252 -5.13 -51.88 -14.15
C GLU A 252 -4.62 -53.04 -15.02
N GLU A 253 -4.57 -52.86 -16.34
CA GLU A 253 -4.03 -53.86 -17.25
C GLU A 253 -2.52 -54.10 -17.05
N ALA A 254 -1.75 -53.05 -16.72
CA ALA A 254 -0.33 -53.21 -16.38
C ALA A 254 -0.13 -54.07 -15.12
N VAL A 255 -0.89 -53.80 -14.06
CA VAL A 255 -0.88 -54.62 -12.83
C VAL A 255 -1.27 -56.06 -13.14
N ARG A 256 -2.30 -56.28 -13.97
CA ARG A 256 -2.73 -57.61 -14.39
C ARG A 256 -1.64 -58.36 -15.16
N ARG A 257 -0.93 -57.69 -16.07
CA ARG A 257 0.20 -58.28 -16.81
C ARG A 257 1.36 -58.64 -15.91
N GLU A 258 1.65 -57.83 -14.90
CA GLU A 258 2.70 -58.10 -13.92
C GLU A 258 2.35 -59.32 -13.05
N GLN A 259 1.09 -59.44 -12.61
CA GLN A 259 0.61 -60.62 -11.90
C GLN A 259 0.72 -61.90 -12.76
N LEU A 260 0.36 -61.82 -14.04
CA LEU A 260 0.51 -62.94 -14.97
C LEU A 260 1.97 -63.34 -15.17
N LEU A 261 2.88 -62.36 -15.30
CA LEU A 261 4.32 -62.61 -15.40
C LEU A 261 4.88 -63.26 -14.13
N ALA A 262 4.46 -62.79 -12.95
CA ALA A 262 4.85 -63.38 -11.68
C ALA A 262 4.37 -64.83 -11.56
N ALA A 263 3.13 -65.12 -11.95
CA ALA A 263 2.59 -66.47 -11.99
C ALA A 263 3.36 -67.38 -12.97
N ALA A 264 3.71 -66.88 -14.15
CA ALA A 264 4.52 -67.62 -15.13
C ALA A 264 5.92 -67.95 -14.58
N ARG A 265 6.59 -66.99 -13.91
CA ARG A 265 7.89 -67.22 -13.26
C ARG A 265 7.80 -68.25 -12.12
N ALA A 266 6.73 -68.22 -11.33
CA ALA A 266 6.51 -69.20 -10.27
C ALA A 266 6.29 -70.61 -10.84
N ALA A 267 5.60 -70.73 -11.98
CA ALA A 267 5.45 -72.00 -12.67
C ALA A 267 6.79 -72.52 -13.23
N ASP A 268 7.59 -71.65 -13.85
CA ASP A 268 8.93 -71.97 -14.36
C ASP A 268 9.86 -72.49 -13.25
N ALA A 269 9.86 -71.83 -12.08
CA ALA A 269 10.63 -72.27 -10.92
C ALA A 269 10.25 -73.70 -10.46
N ARG A 270 8.95 -74.05 -10.51
CA ARG A 270 8.50 -75.41 -10.19
C ARG A 270 8.98 -76.46 -11.19
N PHE A 271 9.10 -76.11 -12.47
CA PHE A 271 9.68 -77.02 -13.46
C PHE A 271 11.17 -77.26 -13.17
N VAL A 272 11.92 -76.21 -12.81
CA VAL A 272 13.32 -76.36 -12.38
C VAL A 272 13.46 -77.22 -11.12
N GLU A 273 12.61 -77.02 -10.12
CA GLU A 273 12.58 -77.86 -8.92
C GLU A 273 12.26 -79.32 -9.24
N TRP A 274 11.32 -79.56 -10.16
CA TRP A 274 10.98 -80.89 -10.63
C TRP A 274 12.14 -81.57 -11.36
N ASP A 275 12.82 -80.87 -12.27
CA ASP A 275 14.00 -81.37 -12.96
C ASP A 275 15.12 -81.75 -11.97
N ALA A 276 15.37 -80.90 -10.97
CA ALA A 276 16.34 -81.16 -9.91
C ALA A 276 15.97 -82.39 -9.06
N ALA A 277 14.70 -82.52 -8.69
CA ALA A 277 14.20 -83.67 -7.93
C ALA A 277 14.32 -84.97 -8.75
N CYS A 278 14.04 -84.94 -10.05
CA CYS A 278 14.24 -86.06 -10.95
C CYS A 278 15.74 -86.45 -11.06
N ALA A 279 16.64 -85.47 -11.17
CA ALA A 279 18.08 -85.73 -11.19
C ALA A 279 18.57 -86.35 -9.86
N GLU A 280 18.10 -85.85 -8.71
CA GLU A 280 18.41 -86.45 -7.40
C GLU A 280 17.85 -87.87 -7.28
N ALA A 281 16.60 -88.12 -7.68
CA ALA A 281 16.00 -89.45 -7.68
C ALA A 281 16.83 -90.45 -8.52
N THR A 282 17.24 -90.03 -9.72
CA THR A 282 18.10 -90.83 -10.61
C THR A 282 19.46 -91.15 -9.95
N THR A 283 20.03 -90.18 -9.22
CA THR A 283 21.28 -90.38 -8.47
C THR A 283 21.11 -91.42 -7.36
N ARG A 284 20.03 -91.33 -6.57
CA ARG A 284 19.72 -92.28 -5.49
C ARG A 284 19.42 -93.68 -6.01
N GLU A 285 18.77 -93.79 -7.16
CA GLU A 285 18.55 -95.07 -7.85
C GLU A 285 19.89 -95.69 -8.31
N GLY A 286 20.83 -94.88 -8.80
CA GLY A 286 22.20 -95.33 -9.12
C GLY A 286 22.97 -95.85 -7.91
N GLU A 287 22.75 -95.27 -6.73
CA GLU A 287 23.33 -95.72 -5.46
C GLU A 287 22.69 -97.00 -4.89
N ALA A 288 21.46 -97.34 -5.31
CA ALA A 288 20.76 -98.52 -4.83
C ALA A 288 21.56 -99.81 -5.06
N ALA A 289 22.24 -99.92 -6.21
CA ALA A 289 23.11 -101.06 -6.53
C ALA A 289 24.40 -101.11 -5.68
N HIS A 290 24.88 -99.97 -5.19
CA HIS A 290 26.00 -99.92 -4.23
C HIS A 290 25.54 -100.38 -2.84
N TRP A 291 24.43 -99.83 -2.33
CA TRP A 291 23.89 -100.19 -1.02
C TRP A 291 23.41 -101.66 -0.95
N GLN A 292 22.92 -102.20 -2.06
CA GLN A 292 22.60 -103.62 -2.17
C GLN A 292 23.84 -104.51 -2.03
N ARG A 293 24.96 -104.14 -2.66
CA ARG A 293 26.25 -104.83 -2.51
C ARG A 293 26.79 -104.77 -1.08
N GLU A 294 26.70 -103.62 -0.42
CA GLU A 294 27.10 -103.49 1.00
C GLU A 294 26.20 -104.32 1.94
N ARG A 295 24.89 -104.42 1.66
CA ARG A 295 23.98 -105.33 2.36
C ARG A 295 24.38 -106.80 2.21
N GLU A 296 24.70 -107.24 1.00
CA GLU A 296 25.17 -108.60 0.73
C GLU A 296 26.50 -108.89 1.44
N ARG A 297 27.42 -107.91 1.44
CA ARG A 297 28.70 -107.98 2.16
C ARG A 297 28.49 -108.14 3.68
N LEU A 298 27.56 -107.40 4.27
CA LEU A 298 27.18 -107.53 5.67
C LEU A 298 26.55 -108.91 5.97
N GLN A 299 25.70 -109.43 5.07
CA GLN A 299 25.12 -110.77 5.22
C GLN A 299 26.18 -111.88 5.13
N ALA A 300 27.17 -111.73 4.24
CA ALA A 300 28.31 -112.64 4.15
C ALA A 300 29.17 -112.59 5.43
N ALA A 301 29.47 -111.39 5.94
CA ALA A 301 30.20 -111.22 7.20
C ALA A 301 29.44 -111.84 8.40
N ARG A 302 28.12 -111.66 8.48
CA ARG A 302 27.27 -112.30 9.51
C ARG A 302 27.25 -113.83 9.40
N ARG A 303 27.31 -114.40 8.19
CA ARG A 303 27.43 -115.84 7.97
C ARG A 303 28.81 -116.36 8.42
N ALA A 304 29.89 -115.65 8.07
CA ALA A 304 31.25 -115.99 8.50
C ALA A 304 31.41 -115.96 10.04
N ALA A 305 30.83 -114.96 10.70
CA ALA A 305 30.84 -114.85 12.16
C ALA A 305 30.18 -116.06 12.88
N ARG A 306 29.26 -116.79 12.23
CA ARG A 306 28.60 -117.97 12.81
C ARG A 306 29.45 -119.25 12.74
N VAL A 307 30.45 -119.31 11.88
CA VAL A 307 31.31 -120.49 11.66
C VAL A 307 32.73 -120.31 12.21
N LEU A 308 33.16 -119.07 12.51
CA LEU A 308 34.44 -118.76 13.15
C LEU A 308 34.68 -119.59 14.43
N PRO A 309 33.71 -119.70 15.38
CA PRO A 309 33.90 -120.47 16.60
C PRO A 309 33.93 -121.99 16.39
N ALA A 310 33.55 -122.49 15.21
CA ALA A 310 33.58 -123.91 14.86
C ALA A 310 34.89 -124.31 14.17
N ALA A 311 35.52 -123.38 13.43
CA ALA A 311 36.84 -123.57 12.82
C ALA A 311 37.96 -123.58 13.89
N GLU A 312 37.90 -122.67 14.87
CA GLU A 312 38.85 -122.64 15.99
C GLU A 312 38.74 -123.88 16.91
N ARG A 313 37.55 -124.51 16.98
CA ARG A 313 37.32 -125.75 17.72
C ARG A 313 37.84 -127.00 17.01
N ALA A 314 37.99 -126.98 15.69
CA ALA A 314 38.43 -128.14 14.91
C ALA A 314 39.95 -128.40 15.00
N GLU A 315 40.76 -127.36 15.25
CA GLU A 315 42.21 -127.51 15.45
C GLU A 315 42.58 -127.98 16.87
N GLY A 316 41.74 -127.71 17.89
CA GLY A 316 41.97 -128.15 19.27
C GLY A 316 41.59 -129.61 19.56
N LEU A 317 40.55 -130.13 18.89
CA LEU A 317 39.97 -131.45 19.20
C LEU A 317 40.79 -132.65 18.69
N ALA A 318 41.84 -132.44 17.89
CA ALA A 318 42.80 -133.49 17.54
C ALA A 318 43.78 -133.83 18.69
N ALA A 319 43.92 -132.96 19.69
CA ALA A 319 44.80 -133.17 20.84
C ALA A 319 44.10 -133.86 22.04
N ASP A 320 42.77 -133.88 22.08
CA ASP A 320 41.99 -134.44 23.20
C ASP A 320 41.63 -135.94 23.03
N GLY A 321 41.94 -136.52 21.86
CA GLY A 321 41.68 -137.93 21.53
C GLY A 321 42.36 -138.95 22.46
N ASP A 322 43.44 -138.56 23.13
CA ASP A 322 44.18 -139.46 24.03
C ASP A 322 43.64 -139.50 25.47
N LYS A 323 42.72 -138.58 25.86
CA LYS A 323 42.22 -138.47 27.25
C LYS A 323 40.85 -139.10 27.51
N ALA A 324 40.02 -139.28 26.48
CA ALA A 324 38.61 -139.65 26.67
C ALA A 324 38.37 -141.16 26.93
N GLY A 325 39.36 -142.03 26.70
CA GLY A 325 39.28 -143.46 27.05
C GLY A 325 39.06 -143.74 28.55
N ALA A 326 39.46 -142.80 29.42
CA ALA A 326 39.28 -142.90 30.86
C ALA A 326 37.88 -142.47 31.37
N GLN A 327 37.07 -141.79 30.54
CA GLN A 327 35.76 -141.27 30.95
C GLN A 327 34.58 -142.20 30.62
N LEU A 328 34.83 -143.30 29.91
CA LEU A 328 33.83 -144.30 29.53
C LEU A 328 33.18 -145.00 30.74
N ASP A 329 33.89 -145.08 31.87
CA ASP A 329 33.37 -145.66 33.11
C ASP A 329 32.44 -144.69 33.88
N ALA A 330 32.57 -143.38 33.67
CA ALA A 330 31.76 -142.37 34.35
C ALA A 330 30.39 -142.14 33.69
N ALA A 331 30.27 -142.36 32.37
CA ALA A 331 29.03 -142.08 31.63
C ALA A 331 27.93 -143.15 31.82
N ARG A 332 28.24 -144.32 32.40
CA ARG A 332 27.23 -145.28 32.87
C ARG A 332 26.28 -144.67 33.92
N ALA A 333 26.71 -143.61 34.62
CA ALA A 333 25.88 -142.84 35.54
C ALA A 333 24.95 -141.81 34.85
N ALA A 334 25.26 -141.37 33.62
CA ALA A 334 24.46 -140.38 32.88
C ALA A 334 23.23 -140.98 32.17
N ALA A 335 23.20 -142.30 31.98
CA ALA A 335 22.07 -143.02 31.38
C ALA A 335 20.76 -142.94 32.20
N ALA A 336 20.84 -142.60 33.50
CA ALA A 336 19.67 -142.36 34.35
C ALA A 336 18.98 -141.00 34.10
N GLN A 337 19.70 -140.02 33.53
CA GLN A 337 19.19 -138.66 33.31
C GLN A 337 18.45 -138.50 31.96
N ALA A 338 18.76 -139.37 30.99
CA ALA A 338 18.13 -139.38 29.66
C ALA A 338 16.67 -139.89 29.64
N ALA A 339 16.20 -140.53 30.72
CA ALA A 339 14.83 -141.01 30.84
C ALA A 339 13.79 -139.91 31.15
N ALA A 340 14.22 -138.76 31.68
CA ALA A 340 13.30 -137.70 32.13
C ALA A 340 13.00 -136.62 31.06
N ALA A 341 13.86 -136.43 30.07
CA ALA A 341 13.70 -135.34 29.07
C ALA A 341 12.86 -135.73 27.84
N ARG A 342 12.64 -137.04 27.60
CA ARG A 342 11.85 -137.55 26.47
C ARG A 342 10.35 -137.26 26.59
N THR A 343 9.82 -137.22 27.81
CA THR A 343 8.39 -137.00 28.10
C THR A 343 7.94 -135.55 27.85
N ALA A 344 8.86 -134.58 27.87
CA ALA A 344 8.54 -133.15 27.71
C ALA A 344 8.43 -132.69 26.25
N ALA A 345 9.05 -133.40 25.30
CA ALA A 345 9.10 -133.00 23.89
C ALA A 345 7.92 -133.56 23.05
N GLU A 346 7.27 -134.65 23.51
CA GLU A 346 6.14 -135.29 22.81
C GLU A 346 4.81 -134.52 22.98
N GLN A 347 4.71 -133.60 23.96
CA GLN A 347 3.48 -132.84 24.26
C GLN A 347 3.37 -131.49 23.51
N ALA A 348 4.49 -130.88 23.07
CA ALA A 348 4.47 -129.56 22.44
C ALA A 348 4.18 -129.60 20.92
N LEU A 349 4.42 -130.73 20.27
CA LEU A 349 4.25 -130.89 18.81
C LEU A 349 2.79 -131.14 18.40
N ALA A 350 1.95 -131.63 19.30
CA ALA A 350 0.53 -131.89 19.05
C ALA A 350 -0.37 -130.65 19.08
N ALA A 351 0.12 -129.53 19.64
CA ALA A 351 -0.69 -128.32 19.88
C ALA A 351 -0.79 -127.36 18.68
N GLU A 352 0.20 -127.34 17.78
CA GLU A 352 0.23 -126.38 16.66
C GLU A 352 -0.41 -126.87 15.35
N GLN A 353 -0.94 -128.09 15.34
CA GLN A 353 -1.63 -128.63 14.17
C GLN A 353 -3.15 -128.34 14.15
N ALA A 354 -3.66 -127.53 15.10
CA ALA A 354 -5.10 -127.28 15.29
C ALA A 354 -5.60 -125.85 14.92
N ARG A 355 -4.76 -124.95 14.38
CA ARG A 355 -5.12 -123.52 14.18
C ARG A 355 -5.69 -123.17 12.80
N ALA A 356 -6.60 -123.99 12.29
CA ALA A 356 -7.41 -123.67 11.11
C ALA A 356 -8.49 -122.56 11.30
N PRO A 357 -9.03 -122.23 12.50
CA PRO A 357 -10.13 -121.26 12.62
C PRO A 357 -9.69 -119.79 12.79
N GLU A 358 -8.39 -119.47 12.79
CA GLU A 358 -7.91 -118.09 12.98
C GLU A 358 -8.04 -117.22 11.71
N ILE A 359 -8.16 -117.85 10.54
CA ILE A 359 -8.31 -117.15 9.25
C ILE A 359 -9.71 -116.53 9.11
N ASP A 360 -10.75 -117.17 9.67
CA ASP A 360 -12.13 -116.67 9.62
C ASP A 360 -12.41 -115.51 10.59
N ALA A 361 -11.58 -115.35 11.64
CA ALA A 361 -11.68 -114.23 12.57
C ALA A 361 -11.09 -112.93 12.00
N ALA A 362 -10.05 -113.03 11.16
CA ALA A 362 -9.42 -111.89 10.50
C ALA A 362 -10.34 -111.23 9.45
N ILE A 363 -11.13 -112.03 8.72
CA ILE A 363 -12.08 -111.55 7.71
C ILE A 363 -13.23 -110.74 8.35
N ARG A 364 -13.70 -111.12 9.55
CA ARG A 364 -14.74 -110.37 10.29
C ARG A 364 -14.24 -109.02 10.84
N ARG A 365 -12.96 -108.94 11.22
CA ARG A 365 -12.34 -107.70 11.73
C ARG A 365 -12.10 -106.68 10.62
N GLN A 366 -11.88 -107.13 9.39
CA GLN A 366 -11.67 -106.28 8.22
C GLN A 366 -12.96 -105.52 7.82
N GLY A 367 -14.12 -106.20 7.82
CA GLY A 367 -15.41 -105.56 7.50
C GLY A 367 -15.89 -104.52 8.52
N GLU A 368 -15.53 -104.65 9.81
CA GLU A 368 -15.81 -103.65 10.85
C GLU A 368 -14.96 -102.37 10.70
N LEU A 369 -13.76 -102.48 10.13
CA LEU A 369 -12.84 -101.36 9.93
C LEU A 369 -13.13 -100.61 8.63
N GLU A 370 -13.56 -101.29 7.56
CA GLU A 370 -13.98 -100.68 6.29
C GLU A 370 -15.24 -99.81 6.46
N ALA A 371 -16.19 -100.19 7.34
CA ALA A 371 -17.40 -99.41 7.62
C ALA A 371 -17.15 -98.08 8.39
N LEU A 372 -15.96 -97.89 8.97
CA LEU A 372 -15.55 -96.68 9.69
C LEU A 372 -14.67 -95.74 8.85
N GLN A 373 -14.17 -96.21 7.69
CA GLN A 373 -13.21 -95.49 6.85
C GLN A 373 -13.81 -94.19 6.27
N ASP A 374 -15.02 -94.24 5.71
CA ASP A 374 -15.68 -93.08 5.10
C ASP A 374 -16.10 -92.02 6.13
N ARG A 375 -16.44 -92.45 7.35
CA ARG A 375 -16.78 -91.53 8.46
C ARG A 375 -15.56 -90.85 9.05
N VAL A 376 -14.42 -91.54 9.15
CA VAL A 376 -13.15 -90.98 9.64
C VAL A 376 -12.54 -90.02 8.62
N LEU A 377 -12.64 -90.32 7.32
CA LEU A 377 -12.21 -89.41 6.25
C LEU A 377 -13.04 -88.12 6.20
N ALA A 378 -14.38 -88.22 6.32
CA ALA A 378 -15.26 -87.05 6.36
C ALA A 378 -15.05 -86.17 7.62
N LEU A 379 -14.75 -86.78 8.77
CA LEU A 379 -14.40 -86.06 10.00
C LEU A 379 -13.00 -85.40 9.92
N ALA A 380 -12.03 -86.05 9.29
CA ALA A 380 -10.70 -85.48 9.06
C ALA A 380 -10.75 -84.28 8.10
N GLU A 381 -11.56 -84.37 7.04
CA GLU A 381 -11.72 -83.29 6.05
C GLU A 381 -12.46 -82.08 6.64
N THR A 382 -13.49 -82.30 7.46
CA THR A 382 -14.19 -81.22 8.18
C THR A 382 -13.33 -80.61 9.28
N ALA A 383 -12.49 -81.39 9.97
CA ALA A 383 -11.54 -80.88 10.96
C ALA A 383 -10.42 -80.04 10.33
N GLU A 384 -9.90 -80.42 9.16
CA GLU A 384 -8.92 -79.61 8.42
C GLU A 384 -9.55 -78.32 7.87
N ARG A 385 -10.77 -78.38 7.31
CA ARG A 385 -11.48 -77.16 6.88
C ARG A 385 -11.77 -76.22 8.05
N ALA A 386 -12.11 -76.75 9.24
CA ALA A 386 -12.30 -75.96 10.44
C ALA A 386 -10.98 -75.34 10.96
N ARG A 387 -9.86 -76.07 10.89
CA ARG A 387 -8.52 -75.54 11.24
C ARG A 387 -8.06 -74.46 10.27
N LEU A 388 -8.28 -74.65 8.97
CA LEU A 388 -7.94 -73.65 7.96
C LEU A 388 -8.79 -72.38 8.14
N ALA A 389 -10.09 -72.54 8.40
CA ALA A 389 -10.99 -71.43 8.70
C ALA A 389 -10.63 -70.69 10.01
N ALA A 390 -10.17 -71.40 11.03
CA ALA A 390 -9.67 -70.80 12.26
C ALA A 390 -8.37 -70.00 12.03
N ARG A 391 -7.44 -70.55 11.24
CA ARG A 391 -6.18 -69.85 10.89
C ARG A 391 -6.41 -68.63 10.00
N THR A 392 -7.34 -68.69 9.04
CA THR A 392 -7.69 -67.52 8.21
C THR A 392 -8.44 -66.46 9.01
N ARG A 393 -9.26 -66.85 9.98
CA ARG A 393 -9.87 -65.90 10.92
C ARG A 393 -8.82 -65.23 11.80
N GLU A 394 -7.89 -65.99 12.37
CA GLU A 394 -6.83 -65.46 13.23
C GLU A 394 -5.87 -64.54 12.44
N SER A 395 -5.55 -64.86 11.19
CA SER A 395 -4.76 -63.98 10.32
C SER A 395 -5.53 -62.73 9.88
N ALA A 396 -6.83 -62.83 9.65
CA ALA A 396 -7.68 -61.68 9.34
C ALA A 396 -7.86 -60.75 10.55
N GLU A 397 -8.06 -61.30 11.76
CA GLU A 397 -8.12 -60.52 13.01
C GLU A 397 -6.79 -59.82 13.29
N ALA A 398 -5.65 -60.49 13.06
CA ALA A 398 -4.33 -59.87 13.16
C ALA A 398 -4.08 -58.79 12.08
N ALA A 399 -4.60 -58.96 10.87
CA ALA A 399 -4.51 -57.97 9.81
C ALA A 399 -5.36 -56.73 10.11
N VAL A 400 -6.56 -56.91 10.67
CA VAL A 400 -7.43 -55.81 11.14
C VAL A 400 -6.76 -55.05 12.27
N GLY A 401 -6.19 -55.74 13.27
CA GLY A 401 -5.46 -55.09 14.37
C GLY A 401 -4.26 -54.25 13.90
N LYS A 402 -3.51 -54.74 12.89
CA LYS A 402 -2.42 -53.96 12.27
C LYS A 402 -2.93 -52.75 11.48
N ALA A 403 -4.06 -52.89 10.78
CA ALA A 403 -4.69 -51.80 10.05
C ALA A 403 -5.24 -50.71 10.99
N ASP A 404 -5.84 -51.09 12.12
CA ASP A 404 -6.33 -50.16 13.14
C ASP A 404 -5.18 -49.39 13.81
N GLN A 405 -4.05 -50.05 14.09
CA GLN A 405 -2.85 -49.37 14.57
C GLN A 405 -2.26 -48.40 13.55
N ALA A 406 -2.14 -48.82 12.29
CA ALA A 406 -1.68 -47.95 11.21
C ALA A 406 -2.60 -46.73 11.01
N LEU A 407 -3.93 -46.91 11.17
CA LEU A 407 -4.90 -45.82 11.10
C LEU A 407 -4.76 -44.86 12.30
N ALA A 408 -4.57 -45.38 13.52
CA ALA A 408 -4.36 -44.55 14.71
C ALA A 408 -3.07 -43.73 14.64
N ASP A 409 -2.00 -44.31 14.09
CA ASP A 409 -0.73 -43.62 13.88
C ASP A 409 -0.82 -42.58 12.76
N ALA A 410 -1.55 -42.87 11.68
CA ALA A 410 -1.83 -41.90 10.62
C ALA A 410 -2.69 -40.72 11.12
N ILE A 411 -3.67 -40.97 12.00
CA ILE A 411 -4.49 -39.91 12.62
C ILE A 411 -3.62 -39.04 13.53
N ARG A 412 -2.75 -39.62 14.37
CA ARG A 412 -1.80 -38.86 15.21
C ARG A 412 -0.86 -38.01 14.36
N ALA A 413 -0.24 -38.58 13.34
CA ALA A 413 0.65 -37.85 12.43
C ALA A 413 -0.07 -36.70 11.72
N ARG A 414 -1.33 -36.90 11.30
CA ARG A 414 -2.17 -35.85 10.72
C ARG A 414 -2.45 -34.74 11.73
N ASP A 415 -2.82 -35.07 12.96
CA ASP A 415 -3.18 -34.09 13.98
C ASP A 415 -1.96 -33.28 14.43
N GLU A 416 -0.79 -33.91 14.55
CA GLU A 416 0.51 -33.22 14.76
C GLU A 416 0.85 -32.28 13.61
N MET A 417 0.64 -32.71 12.35
CA MET A 417 0.92 -31.90 11.18
C MET A 417 -0.06 -30.73 11.03
N LEU A 418 -1.33 -30.90 11.42
CA LEU A 418 -2.32 -29.82 11.50
C LEU A 418 -2.00 -28.82 12.62
N ALA A 419 -1.53 -29.29 13.78
CA ALA A 419 -1.08 -28.43 14.87
C ALA A 419 0.16 -27.61 14.47
N ALA A 420 1.15 -28.24 13.84
CA ALA A 420 2.33 -27.57 13.30
C ALA A 420 1.94 -26.50 12.26
N ARG A 421 1.06 -26.85 11.30
CA ARG A 421 0.56 -25.91 10.30
C ARG A 421 -0.14 -24.70 10.90
N ARG A 422 -1.01 -24.91 11.90
CA ARG A 422 -1.70 -23.82 12.61
C ARG A 422 -0.72 -22.89 13.34
N GLN A 423 0.35 -23.45 13.89
CA GLN A 423 1.41 -22.67 14.54
C GLN A 423 2.22 -21.86 13.53
N THR A 424 2.53 -22.42 12.37
CA THR A 424 3.19 -21.70 11.26
C THR A 424 2.29 -20.58 10.72
N GLU A 425 0.98 -20.82 10.54
CA GLU A 425 0.02 -19.81 10.10
C GLU A 425 -0.11 -18.64 11.09
N LEU A 426 -0.14 -18.91 12.40
CA LEU A 426 -0.16 -17.87 13.44
C LEU A 426 1.12 -17.04 13.47
N GLN A 427 2.28 -17.68 13.28
CA GLN A 427 3.56 -16.97 13.23
C GLN A 427 3.73 -16.15 11.95
N ALA A 428 3.26 -16.65 10.80
CA ALA A 428 3.23 -15.89 9.55
C ALA A 428 2.38 -14.61 9.69
N ALA A 429 1.19 -14.71 10.29
CA ALA A 429 0.35 -13.55 10.58
C ALA A 429 1.01 -12.56 11.56
N ALA A 430 1.75 -13.06 12.56
CA ALA A 430 2.52 -12.22 13.48
C ALA A 430 3.66 -11.46 12.78
N VAL A 431 4.36 -12.12 11.85
CA VAL A 431 5.42 -11.49 11.03
C VAL A 431 4.86 -10.37 10.17
N ASP A 432 3.71 -10.56 9.53
CA ASP A 432 3.09 -9.52 8.71
C ASP A 432 2.64 -8.30 9.55
N GLY A 433 2.12 -8.53 10.76
CA GLY A 433 1.83 -7.47 11.73
C GLY A 433 3.09 -6.69 12.14
N LEU A 434 4.18 -7.39 12.44
CA LEU A 434 5.46 -6.78 12.81
C LEU A 434 6.12 -6.05 11.63
N ARG A 435 5.93 -6.51 10.38
CA ARG A 435 6.37 -5.78 9.18
C ARG A 435 5.63 -4.46 9.01
N ALA A 436 4.31 -4.48 9.19
CA ALA A 436 3.50 -3.26 9.15
C ALA A 436 3.93 -2.28 10.24
N GLU A 437 4.17 -2.75 11.47
CA GLU A 437 4.67 -1.93 12.57
C GLU A 437 6.06 -1.33 12.26
N ALA A 438 7.01 -2.16 11.81
CA ALA A 438 8.37 -1.72 11.48
C ALA A 438 8.39 -0.69 10.34
N ARG A 439 7.51 -0.86 9.33
CA ARG A 439 7.32 0.10 8.24
C ARG A 439 6.79 1.44 8.77
N LEU A 440 5.70 1.44 9.53
CA LEU A 440 5.11 2.65 10.10
C LEU A 440 6.11 3.41 10.99
N ARG A 441 6.89 2.70 11.81
CA ARG A 441 7.92 3.33 12.65
C ARG A 441 9.06 3.94 11.82
N ARG A 442 9.45 3.32 10.70
CA ARG A 442 10.44 3.89 9.77
C ARG A 442 9.93 5.17 9.12
N GLU A 443 8.70 5.13 8.59
CA GLU A 443 8.04 6.29 7.97
C GLU A 443 7.95 7.46 8.97
N ARG A 444 7.67 7.18 10.25
CA ARG A 444 7.67 8.20 11.32
C ARG A 444 9.04 8.82 11.59
N VAL A 445 10.11 8.02 11.58
CA VAL A 445 11.49 8.54 11.75
C VAL A 445 11.88 9.43 10.58
N GLU A 446 11.55 9.02 9.35
CA GLU A 446 11.81 9.81 8.13
C GLU A 446 11.02 11.12 8.13
N ALA A 447 9.72 11.06 8.47
CA ALA A 447 8.89 12.25 8.62
C ALA A 447 9.48 13.20 9.67
N ARG A 448 9.95 12.69 10.82
CA ARG A 448 10.56 13.52 11.86
C ARG A 448 11.83 14.21 11.39
N ARG A 449 12.72 13.48 10.72
CA ARG A 449 13.95 14.07 10.15
C ARG A 449 13.62 15.14 9.12
N GLY A 450 12.61 14.89 8.28
CA GLY A 450 12.10 15.87 7.33
C GLY A 450 11.57 17.15 7.98
N LEU A 451 10.89 17.04 9.13
CA LEU A 451 10.47 18.20 9.92
C LEU A 451 11.67 18.99 10.45
N ASP A 452 12.65 18.33 11.07
CA ASP A 452 13.84 18.99 11.60
C ASP A 452 14.63 19.71 10.48
N ASP A 453 14.74 19.11 9.29
CA ASP A 453 15.35 19.73 8.11
C ASP A 453 14.56 20.94 7.61
N ALA A 454 13.24 20.84 7.55
CA ALA A 454 12.37 21.94 7.15
C ALA A 454 12.46 23.13 8.13
N GLU A 455 12.52 22.85 9.44
CA GLU A 455 12.67 23.88 10.48
C GLU A 455 14.04 24.57 10.40
N ARG A 456 15.13 23.81 10.16
CA ARG A 456 16.45 24.38 9.88
C ARG A 456 16.45 25.29 8.66
N GLN A 457 15.84 24.86 7.55
CA GLN A 457 15.72 25.66 6.33
C GLN A 457 14.90 26.93 6.57
N HIS A 458 13.78 26.83 7.28
CA HIS A 458 12.97 27.98 7.65
C HIS A 458 13.76 28.99 8.48
N GLN A 459 14.52 28.55 9.48
CA GLN A 459 15.39 29.43 10.28
C GLN A 459 16.47 30.11 9.41
N ALA A 460 17.11 29.37 8.51
CA ALA A 460 18.11 29.92 7.60
C ALA A 460 17.51 30.98 6.66
N PHE A 461 16.34 30.72 6.08
CA PHE A 461 15.64 31.67 5.22
C PHE A 461 15.09 32.87 5.98
N ALA A 462 14.64 32.70 7.22
CA ALA A 462 14.25 33.81 8.08
C ALA A 462 15.44 34.74 8.38
N GLY A 463 16.63 34.17 8.62
CA GLY A 463 17.87 34.92 8.76
C GLY A 463 18.25 35.68 7.48
N ALA A 464 18.11 35.04 6.32
CA ALA A 464 18.39 35.65 5.02
C ALA A 464 17.41 36.79 4.67
N ASP A 465 16.11 36.63 4.96
CA ASP A 465 15.10 37.68 4.79
C ASP A 465 15.39 38.89 5.69
N ALA A 466 15.74 38.65 6.95
CA ALA A 466 16.12 39.71 7.89
C ALA A 466 17.37 40.48 7.44
N GLU A 467 18.38 39.79 6.89
CA GLU A 467 19.57 40.44 6.34
C GLU A 467 19.26 41.21 5.05
N ALA A 468 18.45 40.65 4.15
CA ALA A 468 18.03 41.33 2.93
C ALA A 468 17.21 42.59 3.26
N GLY A 469 16.35 42.55 4.28
CA GLY A 469 15.64 43.73 4.80
C GLY A 469 16.61 44.81 5.29
N ARG A 470 17.63 44.45 6.09
CA ARG A 470 18.67 45.40 6.53
C ARG A 470 19.44 46.01 5.35
N GLN A 471 19.68 45.26 4.30
CA GLN A 471 20.35 45.76 3.08
C GLN A 471 19.47 46.75 2.32
N VAL A 472 18.16 46.50 2.20
CA VAL A 472 17.20 47.46 1.65
C VAL A 472 17.19 48.76 2.46
N ASP A 473 17.15 48.67 3.79
CA ASP A 473 17.18 49.87 4.65
C ASP A 473 18.48 50.68 4.54
N ARG A 474 19.62 50.00 4.36
CA ARG A 474 20.92 50.65 4.12
C ARG A 474 20.97 51.30 2.73
N ALA A 475 20.54 50.58 1.69
CA ALA A 475 20.50 51.09 0.32
C ALA A 475 19.53 52.27 0.18
N GLY A 476 18.37 52.21 0.85
CA GLY A 476 17.39 53.30 0.88
C GLY A 476 17.96 54.56 1.53
N ARG A 477 18.68 54.43 2.66
CA ARG A 477 19.42 55.54 3.27
C ARG A 477 20.51 56.10 2.34
N GLY A 478 21.22 55.24 1.62
CA GLY A 478 22.22 55.66 0.64
C GLY A 478 21.62 56.42 -0.55
N GLN A 479 20.48 55.97 -1.06
CA GLN A 479 19.74 56.63 -2.14
C GLN A 479 19.18 57.98 -1.70
N GLN A 480 18.66 58.08 -0.48
CA GLN A 480 18.22 59.35 0.10
C GLN A 480 19.39 60.33 0.24
N ALA A 481 20.52 59.91 0.81
CA ALA A 481 21.71 60.74 0.95
C ALA A 481 22.28 61.22 -0.41
N ALA A 482 22.27 60.35 -1.44
CA ALA A 482 22.66 60.73 -2.80
C ALA A 482 21.68 61.74 -3.43
N GLY A 483 20.38 61.61 -3.14
CA GLY A 483 19.35 62.56 -3.57
C GLY A 483 19.53 63.94 -2.92
N ASP A 484 19.76 63.97 -1.61
CA ASP A 484 20.01 65.20 -0.86
C ASP A 484 21.29 65.89 -1.35
N ASN A 485 22.35 65.13 -1.62
CA ASN A 485 23.59 65.65 -2.21
C ASN A 485 23.34 66.26 -3.60
N LEU A 486 22.61 65.58 -4.48
CA LEU A 486 22.27 66.09 -5.81
C LEU A 486 21.47 67.39 -5.73
N GLN A 487 20.52 67.50 -4.80
CA GLN A 487 19.77 68.74 -4.58
C GLN A 487 20.69 69.89 -4.15
N GLN A 488 21.61 69.65 -3.22
CA GLN A 488 22.57 70.65 -2.77
C GLN A 488 23.54 71.08 -3.88
N VAL A 489 24.06 70.12 -4.66
CA VAL A 489 24.93 70.36 -5.81
C VAL A 489 24.19 71.15 -6.90
N ARG A 490 22.95 70.77 -7.23
CA ARG A 490 22.10 71.50 -8.19
C ARG A 490 21.79 72.93 -7.74
N ALA A 491 21.45 73.13 -6.47
CA ALA A 491 21.16 74.45 -5.93
C ALA A 491 22.39 75.38 -5.99
N THR A 492 23.57 74.86 -5.64
CA THR A 492 24.83 75.60 -5.69
C THR A 492 25.26 75.88 -7.13
N TRP A 493 25.10 74.90 -8.04
CA TRP A 493 25.35 75.06 -9.47
C TRP A 493 24.45 76.13 -10.10
N ALA A 494 23.15 76.13 -9.76
CA ALA A 494 22.17 77.10 -10.27
C ALA A 494 22.46 78.52 -9.75
N ALA A 495 22.84 78.67 -8.47
CA ALA A 495 23.24 79.94 -7.90
C ALA A 495 24.48 80.54 -8.58
N GLY A 496 25.43 79.70 -9.01
CA GLY A 496 26.63 80.11 -9.76
C GLY A 496 26.43 80.35 -11.26
N LEU A 497 25.26 80.01 -11.83
CA LEU A 497 25.01 80.11 -13.28
C LEU A 497 24.95 81.57 -13.76
N ALA A 498 24.33 82.45 -12.98
CA ALA A 498 24.21 83.87 -13.31
C ALA A 498 25.59 84.56 -13.36
N GLY A 499 26.51 84.20 -12.46
CA GLY A 499 27.89 84.71 -12.46
C GLY A 499 28.71 84.21 -13.66
N ARG A 500 28.63 82.91 -14.00
CA ARG A 500 29.33 82.35 -15.17
C ARG A 500 28.82 82.88 -16.51
N LEU A 501 27.53 83.16 -16.62
CA LEU A 501 26.96 83.79 -17.82
C LEU A 501 27.38 85.26 -17.92
N ALA A 502 27.50 85.97 -16.78
CA ALA A 502 27.97 87.34 -16.74
C ALA A 502 29.45 87.49 -17.14
N GLU A 503 30.32 86.50 -16.82
CA GLU A 503 31.73 86.45 -17.26
C GLU A 503 31.91 86.39 -18.79
N ARG A 504 30.88 85.94 -19.52
CA ARG A 504 30.91 85.82 -20.99
C ARG A 504 30.28 87.01 -21.72
N LEU A 505 29.86 88.05 -21.01
CA LEU A 505 29.29 89.25 -21.61
C LEU A 505 30.40 90.18 -22.12
N ALA A 506 30.39 90.48 -23.43
CA ALA A 506 31.25 91.48 -24.05
C ALA A 506 30.47 92.79 -24.28
N ALA A 507 31.11 93.93 -24.03
CA ALA A 507 30.46 95.23 -24.19
C ALA A 507 30.09 95.50 -25.66
N GLY A 508 28.81 95.78 -25.92
CA GLY A 508 28.28 96.09 -27.26
C GLY A 508 27.75 94.89 -28.06
N GLU A 509 27.93 93.65 -27.59
CA GLU A 509 27.33 92.47 -28.21
C GLU A 509 25.98 92.10 -27.58
N PRO A 510 24.99 91.64 -28.35
CA PRO A 510 23.69 91.27 -27.82
C PRO A 510 23.80 90.02 -26.94
N CYS A 511 23.35 90.13 -25.69
CA CYS A 511 23.35 89.01 -24.75
C CYS A 511 22.55 87.81 -25.30
N PRO A 512 23.09 86.58 -25.24
CA PRO A 512 22.42 85.39 -25.78
C PRO A 512 21.16 84.96 -25.02
N VAL A 513 20.89 85.54 -23.84
CA VAL A 513 19.71 85.22 -23.03
C VAL A 513 18.57 86.23 -23.24
N CYS A 514 18.86 87.52 -23.30
CA CYS A 514 17.85 88.58 -23.37
C CYS A 514 17.97 89.55 -24.56
N GLY A 515 19.07 89.49 -25.32
CA GLY A 515 19.33 90.32 -26.50
C GLY A 515 19.80 91.76 -26.24
N ALA A 516 19.94 92.18 -24.98
CA ALA A 516 20.41 93.53 -24.63
C ALA A 516 21.95 93.67 -24.79
N THR A 517 22.41 94.87 -25.15
CA THR A 517 23.84 95.17 -25.38
C THR A 517 24.53 95.91 -24.22
N ASP A 518 23.78 96.24 -23.16
CA ASP A 518 24.28 96.96 -21.98
C ASP A 518 23.76 96.34 -20.67
N HIS A 519 24.65 96.17 -19.69
CA HIS A 519 24.40 95.54 -18.39
C HIS A 519 25.11 96.32 -17.27
N PRO A 520 24.45 97.28 -16.62
CA PRO A 520 25.09 98.20 -15.66
C PRO A 520 25.44 97.58 -14.30
N ALA A 521 24.93 96.39 -13.99
CA ALA A 521 25.21 95.65 -12.77
C ALA A 521 25.27 94.13 -13.03
N PRO A 522 26.34 93.63 -13.69
CA PRO A 522 26.51 92.21 -13.94
C PRO A 522 26.61 91.43 -12.62
N ALA A 523 26.02 90.24 -12.57
CA ALA A 523 26.04 89.40 -11.39
C ALA A 523 27.49 89.03 -11.02
N ALA A 524 27.88 89.27 -9.76
CA ALA A 524 29.21 88.90 -9.28
C ALA A 524 29.38 87.38 -9.25
N ALA A 525 30.56 86.88 -9.64
CA ALA A 525 30.94 85.49 -9.43
C ALA A 525 31.02 85.21 -7.92
N ALA A 526 29.97 84.63 -7.36
CA ALA A 526 29.89 84.31 -5.95
C ALA A 526 30.58 82.95 -5.66
N GLY A 527 31.85 82.98 -5.23
CA GLY A 527 32.57 81.83 -4.64
C GLY A 527 32.75 80.60 -5.54
N GLU A 528 33.41 79.55 -5.02
CA GLU A 528 33.74 78.30 -5.74
C GLU A 528 32.57 77.77 -6.59
N SER A 529 32.69 77.91 -7.92
CA SER A 529 31.66 77.46 -8.86
C SER A 529 31.76 75.94 -9.03
N ILE A 530 30.66 75.22 -8.78
CA ILE A 530 30.56 73.78 -9.06
C ILE A 530 30.55 73.55 -10.58
N SER A 531 31.43 72.69 -11.09
CA SER A 531 31.51 72.37 -12.52
C SER A 531 30.36 71.48 -13.01
N ASP A 532 30.14 71.44 -14.31
CA ASP A 532 29.13 70.56 -14.93
C ASP A 532 29.48 69.07 -14.68
N GLU A 533 30.76 68.73 -14.61
CA GLU A 533 31.23 67.37 -14.27
C GLU A 533 30.84 66.98 -12.83
N ALA A 534 30.91 67.90 -11.87
CA ALA A 534 30.51 67.63 -10.49
C ALA A 534 28.99 67.40 -10.37
N LEU A 535 28.17 68.10 -11.17
CA LEU A 535 26.75 67.83 -11.29
C LEU A 535 26.47 66.47 -11.91
N GLN A 536 27.14 66.14 -13.02
CA GLN A 536 27.01 64.84 -13.67
C GLN A 536 27.40 63.68 -12.73
N GLN A 537 28.50 63.82 -11.97
CA GLN A 537 28.91 62.83 -10.98
C GLN A 537 27.87 62.63 -9.86
N ALA A 538 27.20 63.69 -9.41
CA ALA A 538 26.12 63.59 -8.43
C ALA A 538 24.89 62.87 -9.01
N GLU A 539 24.55 63.11 -10.27
CA GLU A 539 23.47 62.39 -10.98
C GLU A 539 23.79 60.90 -11.16
N GLU A 540 25.03 60.57 -11.53
CA GLU A 540 25.50 59.19 -11.67
C GLU A 540 25.50 58.45 -10.32
N ARG A 541 25.90 59.12 -9.23
CA ARG A 541 25.81 58.58 -7.87
C ARG A 541 24.38 58.27 -7.45
N LEU A 542 23.42 59.15 -7.76
CA LEU A 542 22.01 58.90 -7.49
C LEU A 542 21.50 57.71 -8.32
N ARG A 543 21.80 57.66 -9.62
CA ARG A 543 21.42 56.53 -10.49
C ARG A 543 21.98 55.20 -10.00
N ALA A 544 23.25 55.18 -9.57
CA ALA A 544 23.89 54.00 -9.00
C ALA A 544 23.20 53.57 -7.68
N ALA A 545 22.89 54.52 -6.79
CA ALA A 545 22.19 54.23 -5.54
C ALA A 545 20.76 53.71 -5.77
N GLU A 546 20.03 54.24 -6.76
CA GLU A 546 18.71 53.71 -7.16
C GLU A 546 18.80 52.31 -7.77
N GLN A 547 19.81 52.03 -8.58
CA GLN A 547 20.05 50.68 -9.10
C GLN A 547 20.37 49.69 -7.98
N GLN A 548 21.21 50.10 -7.02
CA GLN A 548 21.54 49.29 -5.85
C GLN A 548 20.31 49.02 -4.98
N LEU A 549 19.47 50.03 -4.73
CA LEU A 549 18.21 49.86 -4.00
C LEU A 549 17.28 48.87 -4.72
N ARG A 550 17.06 49.04 -6.03
CA ARG A 550 16.25 48.12 -6.84
C ARG A 550 16.79 46.69 -6.78
N GLN A 551 18.11 46.49 -6.76
CA GLN A 551 18.70 45.17 -6.64
C GLN A 551 18.46 44.56 -5.25
N CYS A 552 18.65 45.35 -4.18
CA CYS A 552 18.37 44.91 -2.81
C CYS A 552 16.88 44.55 -2.62
N GLU A 553 15.96 45.33 -3.21
CA GLU A 553 14.52 45.07 -3.17
C GLU A 553 14.15 43.74 -3.86
N ARG A 554 14.77 43.43 -5.00
CA ARG A 554 14.60 42.13 -5.67
C ARG A 554 15.11 40.98 -4.80
N ASN A 555 16.32 41.10 -4.27
CA ASN A 555 16.90 40.08 -3.38
C ASN A 555 16.03 39.85 -2.14
N ALA A 556 15.46 40.92 -1.56
CA ALA A 556 14.54 40.81 -0.43
C ALA A 556 13.21 40.16 -0.82
N SER A 557 12.67 40.46 -2.01
CA SER A 557 11.48 39.78 -2.53
C SER A 557 11.72 38.27 -2.70
N ASP A 558 12.84 37.88 -3.28
CA ASP A 558 13.22 36.47 -3.47
C ASP A 558 13.42 35.76 -2.12
N ALA A 559 14.05 36.42 -1.15
CA ALA A 559 14.23 35.89 0.20
C ALA A 559 12.88 35.66 0.91
N ARG A 560 11.93 36.61 0.80
CA ARG A 560 10.56 36.46 1.34
C ARG A 560 9.80 35.30 0.70
N GLN A 561 9.92 35.14 -0.62
CA GLN A 561 9.28 34.02 -1.32
C GLN A 561 9.83 32.68 -0.83
N ARG A 562 11.15 32.55 -0.69
CA ARG A 562 11.79 31.33 -0.14
C ARG A 562 11.36 31.05 1.29
N LEU A 563 11.24 32.09 2.12
CA LEU A 563 10.75 31.97 3.50
C LEU A 563 9.29 31.48 3.53
N ALA A 564 8.42 32.01 2.67
CA ALA A 564 7.02 31.59 2.56
C ALA A 564 6.91 30.10 2.18
N VAL A 565 7.66 29.65 1.16
CA VAL A 565 7.71 28.24 0.75
C VAL A 565 8.25 27.34 1.87
N ALA A 566 9.29 27.77 2.58
CA ALA A 566 9.84 27.01 3.69
C ALA A 566 8.85 26.89 4.86
N LYS A 567 8.05 27.94 5.12
CA LYS A 567 6.98 27.91 6.13
C LYS A 567 5.89 26.90 5.77
N GLU A 568 5.44 26.87 4.52
CA GLU A 568 4.47 25.87 4.05
C GLU A 568 5.01 24.44 4.17
N ARG A 569 6.30 24.23 3.87
CA ARG A 569 6.97 22.93 4.05
C ARG A 569 6.99 22.48 5.52
N VAL A 570 7.25 23.38 6.46
CA VAL A 570 7.18 23.07 7.90
C VAL A 570 5.76 22.71 8.30
N GLU A 571 4.75 23.46 7.85
CA GLU A 571 3.34 23.16 8.16
C GLU A 571 2.87 21.82 7.56
N ALA A 572 3.34 21.47 6.36
CA ALA A 572 3.07 20.18 5.73
C ALA A 572 3.77 19.03 6.49
N ALA A 573 5.04 19.20 6.87
CA ALA A 573 5.78 18.20 7.65
C ALA A 573 5.15 17.98 9.03
N ARG A 574 4.68 19.04 9.71
CA ARG A 574 3.95 18.92 10.99
C ARG A 574 2.65 18.13 10.86
N ARG A 575 1.88 18.35 9.79
CA ARG A 575 0.65 17.58 9.53
C ARG A 575 0.93 16.08 9.34
N ALA A 576 2.08 15.71 8.78
CA ALA A 576 2.47 14.32 8.58
C ALA A 576 2.81 13.57 9.88
N LEU A 577 3.23 14.28 10.94
CA LEU A 577 3.60 13.68 12.24
C LEU A 577 2.47 13.60 13.27
N ALA A 578 1.35 14.30 13.06
CA ALA A 578 0.21 14.33 13.98
C ALA A 578 0.61 14.52 15.47
N ASP A 579 0.44 13.50 16.31
CA ASP A 579 0.70 13.55 17.76
C ASP A 579 2.19 13.40 18.15
N ASP A 580 3.06 12.96 17.23
CA ASP A 580 4.48 12.69 17.52
C ASP A 580 5.41 13.90 17.25
N ILE A 581 4.84 15.10 17.05
CA ILE A 581 5.60 16.33 16.72
C ILE A 581 6.62 16.71 17.80
N GLU A 582 6.44 16.29 19.05
CA GLU A 582 7.37 16.61 20.14
C GLU A 582 8.38 15.49 20.44
N VAL A 583 8.24 14.31 19.81
CA VAL A 583 9.09 13.16 20.10
C VAL A 583 10.44 13.28 19.40
N PRO A 584 11.58 13.25 20.12
CA PRO A 584 12.89 13.39 19.52
C PRO A 584 13.18 12.30 18.46
N PRO A 585 13.94 12.63 17.39
CA PRO A 585 14.30 11.68 16.35
C PRO A 585 15.03 10.45 16.91
N ALA A 586 15.86 10.65 17.94
CA ALA A 586 16.58 9.57 18.62
C ALA A 586 15.62 8.57 19.28
N THR A 587 14.57 9.05 19.95
CA THR A 587 13.56 8.21 20.60
C THR A 587 12.74 7.41 19.58
N LEU A 588 12.37 8.03 18.45
CA LEU A 588 11.71 7.34 17.35
C LEU A 588 12.63 6.31 16.68
N ALA A 589 13.92 6.62 16.54
CA ALA A 589 14.93 5.70 16.00
C ALA A 589 15.14 4.49 16.92
N THR A 590 15.19 4.68 18.24
CA THR A 590 15.24 3.57 19.21
C THR A 590 14.00 2.67 19.08
N ARG A 591 12.81 3.28 19.01
CA ARG A 591 11.55 2.56 18.77
C ARG A 591 11.55 1.81 17.44
N GLN A 592 12.17 2.36 16.40
CA GLN A 592 12.32 1.69 15.10
C GLN A 592 13.27 0.49 15.20
N THR A 593 14.42 0.63 15.87
CA THR A 593 15.37 -0.47 16.05
C THR A 593 14.80 -1.60 16.90
N GLU A 594 14.02 -1.30 17.94
CA GLU A 594 13.31 -2.29 18.74
C GLU A 594 12.27 -3.07 17.93
N ALA A 595 11.54 -2.39 17.03
CA ALA A 595 10.58 -3.05 16.17
C ALA A 595 11.26 -3.88 15.06
N ALA A 596 12.38 -3.38 14.52
CA ALA A 596 13.17 -4.12 13.55
C ALA A 596 13.82 -5.38 14.15
N ALA A 597 14.31 -5.30 15.40
CA ALA A 597 14.83 -6.46 16.12
C ALA A 597 13.74 -7.51 16.35
N ARG A 598 12.56 -7.09 16.85
CA ARG A 598 11.40 -8.00 17.01
C ARG A 598 10.96 -8.65 15.70
N LEU A 599 11.00 -7.92 14.59
CA LEU A 599 10.72 -8.48 13.26
C LEU A 599 11.79 -9.49 12.84
N ALA A 600 13.08 -9.20 13.04
CA ALA A 600 14.16 -10.11 12.68
C ALA A 600 14.09 -11.42 13.49
N ASP A 601 13.79 -11.33 14.79
CA ASP A 601 13.60 -12.50 15.65
C ASP A 601 12.40 -13.35 15.18
N ALA A 602 11.29 -12.70 14.82
CA ALA A 602 10.10 -13.38 14.30
C ALA A 602 10.33 -14.03 12.92
N GLU A 603 11.06 -13.37 12.02
CA GLU A 603 11.43 -13.93 10.71
C GLU A 603 12.42 -15.09 10.83
N ALA A 604 13.34 -15.05 11.81
CA ALA A 604 14.24 -16.16 12.10
C ALA A 604 13.48 -17.38 12.65
N ALA A 605 12.55 -17.16 13.58
CA ALA A 605 11.70 -18.22 14.13
C ALA A 605 10.80 -18.85 13.04
N ALA A 606 10.24 -18.03 12.14
CA ALA A 606 9.42 -18.52 11.03
C ALA A 606 10.22 -19.36 10.01
N ARG A 607 11.51 -19.04 9.77
CA ARG A 607 12.37 -19.84 8.90
C ARG A 607 12.71 -21.20 9.50
N GLN A 608 12.98 -21.26 10.80
CA GLN A 608 13.25 -22.52 11.51
C GLN A 608 12.07 -23.50 11.54
N LEU A 609 10.85 -23.03 11.27
CA LEU A 609 9.64 -23.83 11.19
C LEU A 609 9.24 -24.21 9.75
N ALA A 610 9.92 -23.64 8.76
CA ALA A 610 9.72 -23.93 7.34
C ALA A 610 10.72 -24.97 6.79
N ASP A 611 11.89 -25.08 7.43
CA ASP A 611 12.87 -26.18 7.25
C ASP A 611 12.45 -27.42 8.07
#